data_AF-A0A3D0P871-F1
#
_entry.id   AF-A0A3D0P871-F1
#
_cell.length_a   1.000
_cell.length_b   1.000
_cell.length_c   1.000
_cell.angle_alpha   90.00
_cell.angle_beta   90.00
_cell.angle_gamma   90.00
#
_symmetry.space_group_name_H-M   'P 1'
#
loop_
_entity.id
_entity.type
_entity.pdbx_description
1 polymer ?
#
loop_
_entity_poly.entity_id
_entity_poly.type
_entity_poly.pdbx_seq_one_letter_code
_entity_poly.pdbx_strand_id
1 'polypeptide(L)'
;GGGLVLTGNTAGNWTPTRPYWTAGHLINTFILMAFLTLTAWYASGPRRLTFTAPRRVWVLLFVGMAAIFITGITGSMSALSTMLFPSETLAEGIAKDFDPDSHILLRLRILHPILSIFTAVFLVFLSDTVKKASGRVSVAKWGNWMSGLVLVQIAWGAATLLMLAPIVMQLGHLLFADLIWLAFVLMAAAAISEDDHDPVLQAEPLATSSSSEA
;
A
#
# COMPACT_ATOMS: atom_id res chain seq x y z
N GLY A 1 5.77 18.59 8.54
CA GLY A 1 7.12 19.16 8.27
C GLY A 1 7.67 19.88 9.49
N GLY A 2 7.19 21.09 9.78
CA GLY A 2 7.77 21.97 10.82
C GLY A 2 7.83 21.41 12.26
N GLY A 3 6.91 20.53 12.65
CA GLY A 3 6.93 19.89 13.97
C GLY A 3 8.19 19.06 14.27
N LEU A 4 8.83 18.46 13.25
CA LEU A 4 10.09 17.71 13.39
C LEU A 4 11.24 18.58 13.86
N VAL A 5 11.35 19.77 13.26
CA VAL A 5 12.48 20.67 13.46
C VAL A 5 12.28 21.43 14.77
N LEU A 6 11.05 21.83 15.08
CA LEU A 6 10.71 22.56 16.30
C LEU A 6 10.78 21.68 17.56
N THR A 7 10.63 20.36 17.44
CA THR A 7 10.71 19.42 18.58
C THR A 7 12.07 18.72 18.70
N GLY A 8 13.06 19.10 17.90
CA GLY A 8 14.41 18.53 17.97
C GLY A 8 14.52 17.08 17.48
N ASN A 9 13.52 16.58 16.75
CA ASN A 9 13.47 15.22 16.20
C ASN A 9 14.17 15.10 14.84
N THR A 10 15.27 15.83 14.66
CA THR A 10 16.13 15.74 13.48
C THR A 10 17.17 14.63 13.65
N ALA A 11 17.85 14.25 12.56
CA ALA A 11 18.63 13.02 12.43
C ALA A 11 19.62 12.72 13.58
N GLY A 12 20.13 13.74 14.28
CA GLY A 12 21.18 13.62 15.30
C GLY A 12 20.77 13.28 16.73
N ASN A 13 19.49 13.38 17.13
CA ASN A 13 19.08 13.14 18.52
C ASN A 13 18.05 12.00 18.62
N TRP A 14 18.29 11.06 19.53
CA TRP A 14 17.30 10.06 19.92
C TRP A 14 16.35 10.68 20.94
N THR A 15 15.05 10.68 20.63
CA THR A 15 14.02 10.97 21.64
C THR A 15 12.98 9.85 21.63
N PRO A 16 12.35 9.56 22.79
CA PRO A 16 11.28 8.56 22.87
C PRO A 16 10.08 8.82 21.95
N THR A 17 9.93 10.06 21.44
CA THR A 17 8.81 10.44 20.56
C THR A 17 9.07 10.15 19.08
N ARG A 18 10.33 9.88 18.70
CA ARG A 18 10.74 9.69 17.29
C ARG A 18 9.97 8.57 16.56
N PRO A 19 9.68 7.40 17.16
CA PRO A 19 8.88 6.35 16.49
C PRO A 19 7.45 6.80 16.16
N TYR A 20 6.82 7.55 17.07
CA TYR A 20 5.47 8.09 16.84
C TYR A 20 5.46 9.12 15.72
N TRP A 21 6.50 9.95 15.65
CA TRP A 21 6.62 10.91 14.56
C TRP A 21 6.88 10.23 13.22
N THR A 22 7.73 9.21 13.17
CA THR A 22 7.96 8.42 11.94
C THR A 22 6.66 7.80 11.44
N ALA A 23 5.88 7.19 12.33
CA ALA A 23 4.57 6.63 11.98
C ALA A 23 3.60 7.73 11.48
N GLY A 24 3.50 8.85 12.20
CA GLY A 24 2.66 9.98 11.80
C GLY A 24 3.06 10.59 10.46
N HIS A 25 4.37 10.69 10.18
CA HIS A 25 4.88 11.16 8.89
C HIS A 25 4.48 10.22 7.75
N LEU A 26 4.65 8.91 7.93
CA LEU A 26 4.26 7.90 6.93
C LEU A 26 2.75 7.97 6.63
N ILE A 27 1.92 8.01 7.68
CA ILE A 27 0.46 8.13 7.55
C ILE A 27 0.09 9.38 6.73
N ASN A 28 0.67 10.53 7.09
CA ASN A 28 0.39 11.79 6.40
C ASN A 28 0.79 11.73 4.92
N THR A 29 1.96 11.17 4.62
CA THR A 29 2.44 11.04 3.24
C THR A 29 1.53 10.12 2.43
N PHE A 30 1.09 8.99 2.99
CA PHE A 30 0.16 8.07 2.32
C PHE A 30 -1.17 8.76 2.02
N ILE A 31 -1.74 9.47 2.99
CA ILE A 31 -3.00 10.22 2.80
C ILE A 31 -2.85 11.28 1.72
N LEU A 32 -1.77 12.06 1.76
CA LEU A 32 -1.48 13.09 0.76
C LEU A 32 -1.35 12.50 -0.66
N MET A 33 -0.58 11.41 -0.79
CA MET A 33 -0.41 10.70 -2.05
C MET A 33 -1.72 10.12 -2.58
N ALA A 34 -2.60 9.63 -1.70
CA ALA A 34 -3.92 9.17 -2.10
C ALA A 34 -4.77 10.31 -2.64
N PHE A 35 -4.85 11.46 -1.95
CA PHE A 35 -5.62 12.61 -2.44
C PHE A 35 -5.09 13.17 -3.75
N LEU A 36 -3.77 13.31 -3.90
CA LEU A 36 -3.15 13.75 -5.16
C LEU A 36 -3.47 12.79 -6.30
N THR A 37 -3.36 11.49 -6.03
CA THR A 37 -3.65 10.44 -7.02
C THR A 37 -5.12 10.42 -7.41
N LEU A 38 -6.04 10.52 -6.46
CA LEU A 38 -7.47 10.61 -6.72
C LEU A 38 -7.81 11.89 -7.51
N THR A 39 -7.16 13.01 -7.19
CA THR A 39 -7.35 14.28 -7.90
C THR A 39 -6.88 14.17 -9.35
N ALA A 40 -5.67 13.65 -9.56
CA ALA A 40 -5.12 13.43 -10.91
C ALA A 40 -5.96 12.42 -11.70
N TRP A 41 -6.39 11.34 -11.04
CA TRP A 41 -7.26 10.35 -11.62
C TRP A 41 -8.59 10.97 -12.05
N TYR A 42 -9.30 11.70 -11.18
CA TYR A 42 -10.56 12.36 -11.51
C TYR A 42 -10.42 13.40 -12.62
N ALA A 43 -9.32 14.16 -12.65
CA ALA A 43 -9.03 15.11 -13.72
C ALA A 43 -8.78 14.45 -15.10
N SER A 44 -8.46 13.15 -15.14
CA SER A 44 -8.09 12.43 -16.37
C SER A 44 -9.28 11.95 -17.22
N GLY A 45 -10.53 12.22 -16.84
CA GLY A 45 -11.69 11.84 -17.65
C GLY A 45 -13.02 11.87 -16.90
N PRO A 46 -14.16 11.81 -17.62
CA PRO A 46 -15.49 11.85 -17.02
C PRO A 46 -15.71 10.56 -16.22
N ARG A 47 -15.77 10.69 -14.89
CA ARG A 47 -16.03 9.58 -13.96
C ARG A 47 -17.09 10.00 -12.98
N ARG A 48 -18.01 9.09 -12.65
CA ARG A 48 -19.06 9.32 -11.68
C ARG A 48 -18.86 8.37 -10.51
N LEU A 49 -18.83 8.91 -9.29
CA LEU A 49 -18.80 8.08 -8.08
C LEU A 49 -20.22 7.59 -7.83
N THR A 50 -20.45 6.29 -7.93
CA THR A 50 -21.79 5.72 -7.75
C THR A 50 -21.93 4.91 -6.46
N PHE A 51 -20.81 4.63 -5.77
CA PHE A 51 -20.77 3.96 -4.45
C PHE A 51 -21.59 2.64 -4.39
N THR A 52 -21.87 2.03 -5.55
CA THR A 52 -22.73 0.84 -5.71
C THR A 52 -22.05 -0.48 -5.35
N ALA A 53 -20.79 -0.43 -4.91
CA ALA A 53 -20.02 -1.62 -4.56
C ALA A 53 -20.68 -2.40 -3.40
N PRO A 54 -20.70 -3.75 -3.44
CA PRO A 54 -21.32 -4.55 -2.40
C PRO A 54 -20.58 -4.39 -1.06
N ARG A 55 -21.30 -4.54 0.06
CA ARG A 55 -20.74 -4.40 1.42
C ARG A 55 -19.44 -5.18 1.62
N ARG A 56 -19.34 -6.38 1.04
CA ARG A 56 -18.12 -7.21 1.11
C ARG A 56 -16.90 -6.52 0.51
N VAL A 57 -17.04 -5.81 -0.61
CA VAL A 57 -15.96 -5.05 -1.25
C VAL A 57 -15.52 -3.90 -0.35
N TRP A 58 -16.46 -3.14 0.22
CA TRP A 58 -16.14 -2.08 1.17
C TRP A 58 -15.35 -2.57 2.38
N VAL A 59 -15.77 -3.68 2.99
CA VAL A 59 -15.05 -4.27 4.12
C VAL A 59 -13.65 -4.70 3.70
N LEU A 60 -13.50 -5.35 2.54
CA LEU A 60 -12.19 -5.75 2.04
C LEU A 60 -11.29 -4.54 1.80
N LEU A 61 -11.79 -3.48 1.16
CA LEU A 61 -11.03 -2.24 0.94
C LEU A 61 -10.61 -1.60 2.28
N PHE A 62 -11.50 -1.52 3.26
CA PHE A 62 -11.16 -0.97 4.57
C PHE A 62 -10.12 -1.82 5.31
N VAL A 63 -10.22 -3.14 5.25
CA VAL A 63 -9.23 -4.03 5.87
C VAL A 63 -7.90 -3.99 5.10
N GLY A 64 -7.93 -3.89 3.77
CA GLY A 64 -6.77 -3.69 2.90
C GLY A 64 -5.99 -2.43 3.23
N MET A 65 -6.73 -1.33 3.36
CA MET A 65 -6.23 -0.05 3.86
C MET A 65 -5.51 -0.23 5.19
N ALA A 66 -6.21 -0.76 6.21
CA ALA A 66 -5.63 -0.94 7.54
C ALA A 66 -4.37 -1.83 7.52
N ALA A 67 -4.38 -2.92 6.75
CA ALA A 67 -3.24 -3.83 6.63
C ALA A 67 -2.01 -3.15 6.01
N ILE A 68 -2.20 -2.34 4.95
CA ILE A 68 -1.11 -1.56 4.33
C ILE A 68 -0.52 -0.57 5.34
N PHE A 69 -1.38 0.14 6.08
CA PHE A 69 -0.94 1.12 7.08
C PHE A 69 -0.16 0.46 8.22
N ILE A 70 -0.70 -0.61 8.81
CA ILE A 70 -0.04 -1.34 9.91
C ILE A 70 1.32 -1.87 9.44
N THR A 71 1.38 -2.50 8.27
CA THR A 71 2.62 -3.04 7.71
C THR A 71 3.63 -1.93 7.37
N GLY A 72 3.17 -0.82 6.78
CA GLY A 72 4.01 0.36 6.51
C GLY A 72 4.60 0.98 7.77
N ILE A 73 3.79 1.14 8.82
CA ILE A 73 4.24 1.65 10.13
C ILE A 73 5.31 0.71 10.70
N THR A 74 5.05 -0.60 10.76
CA THR A 74 6.03 -1.56 11.29
C THR A 74 7.33 -1.57 10.47
N GLY A 75 7.25 -1.45 9.14
CA GLY A 75 8.43 -1.35 8.26
C GLY A 75 9.24 -0.09 8.49
N SER A 76 8.58 1.06 8.65
CA SER A 76 9.25 2.33 8.97
C SER A 76 9.97 2.27 10.32
N MET A 77 9.38 1.60 11.32
CA MET A 77 9.98 1.38 12.63
C MET A 77 11.14 0.38 12.56
N SER A 78 11.04 -0.66 11.74
CA SER A 78 12.13 -1.60 11.48
C SER A 78 13.33 -0.89 10.85
N ALA A 79 13.11 -0.05 9.83
CA ALA A 79 14.17 0.72 9.20
C ALA A 79 14.83 1.70 10.19
N LEU A 80 14.03 2.37 11.03
CA LEU A 80 14.54 3.21 12.11
C LEU A 80 15.38 2.41 13.12
N SER A 81 14.94 1.19 13.47
CA SER A 81 15.70 0.31 14.37
C SER A 81 17.05 -0.09 13.76
N THR A 82 17.12 -0.40 12.47
CA THR A 82 18.37 -0.79 11.80
C THR A 82 19.35 0.39 11.76
N MET A 83 18.87 1.63 11.62
CA MET A 83 19.72 2.81 11.70
C MET A 83 20.23 3.10 13.12
N LEU A 84 19.40 2.85 14.14
CA LEU A 84 19.75 3.12 15.54
C LEU A 84 20.66 2.04 16.14
N PHE A 85 20.51 0.80 15.70
CA PHE A 85 21.25 -0.37 16.20
C PHE A 85 21.87 -1.15 15.02
N PRO A 86 22.93 -0.60 14.38
CA PRO A 86 23.57 -1.25 13.25
C PRO A 86 24.23 -2.58 13.64
N SER A 87 24.40 -3.45 12.65
CA SER A 87 25.08 -4.75 12.75
C SER A 87 26.02 -4.92 11.55
N GLU A 88 27.21 -5.47 11.77
CA GLU A 88 28.19 -5.67 10.70
C GLU A 88 27.90 -6.95 9.89
N THR A 89 27.20 -7.91 10.51
CA THR A 89 26.82 -9.17 9.85
C THR A 89 25.35 -9.52 10.07
N LEU A 90 24.79 -10.31 9.16
CA LEU A 90 23.42 -10.82 9.28
C LEU A 90 23.23 -11.70 10.54
N ALA A 91 24.24 -12.51 10.87
CA ALA A 91 24.21 -13.38 12.04
C ALA A 91 24.17 -12.57 13.35
N GLU A 92 24.95 -11.49 13.44
CA GLU A 92 24.92 -10.57 14.56
C GLU A 92 23.57 -9.85 14.66
N GLY A 93 23.00 -9.42 13.52
CA GLY A 93 21.67 -8.82 13.46
C GLY A 93 20.58 -9.74 14.01
N ILE A 94 20.57 -11.01 13.58
CA ILE A 94 19.63 -12.03 14.06
C ILE A 94 19.85 -12.31 15.56
N ALA A 95 21.09 -12.45 16.01
CA ALA A 95 21.38 -12.68 17.43
C ALA A 95 20.83 -11.54 18.31
N LYS A 96 21.01 -10.29 17.88
CA LYS A 96 20.44 -9.10 18.54
C LYS A 96 18.90 -9.10 18.54
N ASP A 97 18.28 -9.60 17.47
CA ASP A 97 16.81 -9.61 17.33
C ASP A 97 16.12 -10.64 18.26
N PHE A 98 16.83 -11.70 18.65
CA PHE A 98 16.32 -12.77 19.52
C PHE A 98 16.79 -12.68 20.98
N ASP A 99 17.64 -11.69 21.31
CA ASP A 99 18.09 -11.46 22.68
C ASP A 99 16.90 -11.04 23.58
N PRO A 100 16.61 -11.76 24.70
CA PRO A 100 15.54 -11.42 25.63
C PRO A 100 15.64 -9.99 26.20
N ASP A 101 16.86 -9.47 26.37
CA ASP A 101 17.16 -8.14 26.90
C ASP A 101 17.15 -7.05 25.81
N SER A 102 16.84 -7.43 24.55
CA SER A 102 16.76 -6.48 23.45
C SER A 102 15.60 -5.48 23.60
N HIS A 103 15.87 -4.23 23.21
CA HIS A 103 14.87 -3.18 23.18
C HIS A 103 13.68 -3.57 22.29
N ILE A 104 12.46 -3.17 22.65
CA ILE A 104 11.22 -3.49 21.90
C ILE A 104 11.28 -3.17 20.40
N LEU A 105 12.16 -2.24 20.00
CA LEU A 105 12.37 -1.82 18.63
C LEU A 105 13.07 -2.89 17.76
N LEU A 106 13.88 -3.76 18.36
CA LEU A 106 14.52 -4.88 17.64
C LEU A 106 13.50 -5.95 17.27
N ARG A 107 12.54 -6.24 18.15
CA ARG A 107 11.47 -7.21 17.87
C ARG A 107 10.61 -6.83 16.67
N LEU A 108 10.48 -5.53 16.38
CA LEU A 108 9.77 -5.03 15.19
C LEU A 108 10.44 -5.45 13.88
N ARG A 109 11.75 -5.73 13.88
CA ARG A 109 12.47 -6.24 12.69
C ARG A 109 12.01 -7.62 12.27
N ILE A 110 11.61 -8.45 13.23
CA ILE A 110 11.05 -9.78 12.97
C ILE A 110 9.55 -9.67 12.63
N LEU A 111 8.81 -8.80 13.33
CA LEU A 111 7.38 -8.64 13.11
C LEU A 111 7.03 -8.10 11.72
N HIS A 112 7.83 -7.16 11.21
CA HIS A 112 7.56 -6.55 9.91
C HIS A 112 7.54 -7.57 8.75
N PRO A 113 8.56 -8.43 8.53
CA PRO A 113 8.53 -9.46 7.50
C PRO A 113 7.31 -10.40 7.61
N ILE A 114 6.93 -10.78 8.83
CA ILE A 114 5.78 -11.64 9.07
C ILE A 114 4.49 -10.93 8.62
N LEU A 115 4.26 -9.70 9.08
CA LEU A 115 3.11 -8.89 8.69
C LEU A 115 3.09 -8.57 7.19
N SER A 116 4.25 -8.37 6.58
CA SER A 116 4.41 -8.16 5.14
C SER A 116 3.96 -9.36 4.33
N ILE A 117 4.31 -10.59 4.75
CA ILE A 117 3.86 -11.81 4.06
C ILE A 117 2.33 -11.95 4.16
N PHE A 118 1.75 -11.79 5.35
CA PHE A 118 0.30 -11.88 5.53
C PHE A 118 -0.44 -10.80 4.73
N THR A 119 0.06 -9.56 4.75
CA THR A 119 -0.51 -8.46 3.98
C THR A 119 -0.39 -8.70 2.49
N ALA A 120 0.75 -9.23 2.01
CA ALA A 120 0.94 -9.56 0.60
C ALA A 120 -0.07 -10.60 0.11
N VAL A 121 -0.20 -11.72 0.83
CA VAL A 121 -1.18 -12.78 0.50
C VAL A 121 -2.60 -12.22 0.53
N PHE A 122 -2.92 -11.44 1.55
CA PHE A 122 -4.23 -10.81 1.68
C PHE A 122 -4.54 -9.84 0.52
N LEU A 123 -3.60 -8.99 0.12
CA LEU A 123 -3.79 -8.03 -0.98
C LEU A 123 -3.98 -8.73 -2.33
N VAL A 124 -3.29 -9.85 -2.57
CA VAL A 124 -3.49 -10.66 -3.78
C VAL A 124 -4.90 -11.27 -3.80
N PHE A 125 -5.36 -11.83 -2.68
CA PHE A 125 -6.72 -12.36 -2.55
C PHE A 125 -7.81 -11.27 -2.66
N LEU A 126 -7.57 -10.12 -2.03
CA LEU A 126 -8.43 -8.95 -2.10
C LEU A 126 -8.56 -8.49 -3.54
N SER A 127 -7.44 -8.35 -4.26
CA SER A 127 -7.42 -8.00 -5.68
C SER A 127 -8.33 -8.92 -6.48
N ASP A 128 -8.14 -10.24 -6.39
CA ASP A 128 -8.94 -11.22 -7.12
C ASP A 128 -10.44 -11.12 -6.78
N THR A 129 -10.77 -10.96 -5.51
CA THR A 129 -12.16 -10.86 -5.05
C THR A 129 -12.83 -9.58 -5.56
N VAL A 130 -12.15 -8.44 -5.49
CA VAL A 130 -12.69 -7.14 -5.94
C VAL A 130 -12.83 -7.11 -7.47
N LYS A 131 -11.87 -7.68 -8.21
CA LYS A 131 -11.95 -7.85 -9.67
C LYS A 131 -13.17 -8.65 -10.08
N LYS A 132 -13.37 -9.82 -9.46
CA LYS A 132 -14.52 -10.70 -9.73
C LYS A 132 -15.85 -10.05 -9.38
N ALA A 133 -15.93 -9.36 -8.25
CA ALA A 133 -17.14 -8.66 -7.83
C ALA A 133 -17.50 -7.48 -8.72
N SER A 134 -16.49 -6.79 -9.26
CA SER A 134 -16.70 -5.61 -10.10
C SER A 134 -16.97 -5.94 -11.56
N GLY A 135 -16.30 -6.95 -12.14
CA GLY A 135 -16.40 -7.28 -13.57
C GLY A 135 -15.80 -6.25 -14.55
N ARG A 136 -15.17 -5.18 -14.04
CA ARG A 136 -14.71 -4.03 -14.85
C ARG A 136 -13.23 -4.07 -15.18
N VAL A 137 -12.88 -3.63 -16.38
CA VAL A 137 -11.50 -3.68 -16.89
C VAL A 137 -10.56 -2.75 -16.10
N SER A 138 -11.04 -1.58 -15.68
CA SER A 138 -10.24 -0.62 -14.90
C SER A 138 -9.84 -1.20 -13.53
N VAL A 139 -10.77 -1.86 -12.84
CA VAL A 139 -10.50 -2.58 -11.58
C VAL A 139 -9.51 -3.73 -11.79
N ALA A 140 -9.68 -4.50 -12.87
CA ALA A 140 -8.75 -5.58 -13.22
C ALA A 140 -7.32 -5.10 -13.47
N LYS A 141 -7.16 -4.00 -14.20
CA LYS A 141 -5.86 -3.38 -14.48
C LYS A 141 -5.12 -3.03 -13.19
N TRP A 142 -5.74 -2.25 -12.31
CA TRP A 142 -5.09 -1.79 -11.07
C TRP A 142 -4.88 -2.94 -10.07
N GLY A 143 -5.81 -3.89 -10.00
CA GLY A 143 -5.64 -5.09 -9.18
C GLY A 143 -4.47 -5.97 -9.63
N ASN A 144 -4.23 -6.09 -10.94
CA ASN A 144 -3.08 -6.83 -11.48
C ASN A 144 -1.76 -6.10 -11.23
N TRP A 145 -1.71 -4.78 -11.44
CA TRP A 145 -0.55 -3.96 -11.08
C TRP A 145 -0.21 -4.09 -9.59
N MET A 146 -1.21 -3.95 -8.71
CA MET A 146 -1.02 -4.10 -7.27
C MET A 146 -0.45 -5.49 -6.93
N SER A 147 -1.01 -6.55 -7.51
CA SER A 147 -0.54 -7.92 -7.25
C SER A 147 0.91 -8.14 -7.71
N GLY A 148 1.26 -7.65 -8.91
CA GLY A 148 2.64 -7.74 -9.42
C GLY A 148 3.63 -6.95 -8.56
N LEU A 149 3.26 -5.72 -8.17
CA LEU A 149 4.08 -4.86 -7.31
C LEU A 149 4.29 -5.49 -5.93
N VAL A 150 3.28 -6.14 -5.35
CA VAL A 150 3.41 -6.86 -4.07
C VAL A 150 4.44 -7.97 -4.15
N LEU A 151 4.46 -8.75 -5.23
CA LEU A 151 5.46 -9.82 -5.42
C LEU A 151 6.88 -9.25 -5.55
N VAL A 152 7.04 -8.19 -6.34
CA VAL A 152 8.31 -7.46 -6.47
C VAL A 152 8.76 -6.91 -5.12
N GLN A 153 7.84 -6.36 -4.33
CA GLN A 153 8.13 -5.77 -3.03
C GLN A 153 8.63 -6.80 -2.00
N ILE A 154 8.08 -8.02 -2.01
CA ILE A 154 8.57 -9.11 -1.16
C ILE A 154 9.99 -9.51 -1.56
N ALA A 155 10.23 -9.70 -2.86
CA ALA A 155 11.58 -10.02 -3.35
C ALA A 155 12.59 -8.90 -3.03
N TRP A 156 12.20 -7.63 -3.22
CA TRP A 156 13.01 -6.46 -2.92
C TRP A 156 13.27 -6.30 -1.42
N GLY A 157 12.26 -6.58 -0.58
CA GLY A 157 12.40 -6.57 0.87
C GLY A 157 13.38 -7.65 1.37
N ALA A 158 13.28 -8.86 0.82
CA ALA A 158 14.22 -9.93 1.13
C ALA A 158 15.65 -9.56 0.70
N ALA A 159 15.83 -8.99 -0.49
CA ALA A 159 17.12 -8.50 -0.96
C ALA A 159 17.66 -7.36 -0.06
N THR A 160 16.80 -6.44 0.40
CA THR A 160 17.17 -5.39 1.35
C THR A 160 17.74 -5.97 2.63
N LEU A 161 17.11 -7.03 3.18
CA LEU A 161 17.60 -7.70 4.38
C LEU A 161 18.96 -8.38 4.14
N LEU A 162 19.10 -9.12 3.04
CA LEU A 162 20.34 -9.85 2.70
C LEU A 162 21.53 -8.93 2.46
N MET A 163 21.28 -7.71 1.98
CA MET A 163 22.33 -6.71 1.72
C MET A 163 22.67 -5.84 2.95
N LEU A 164 22.13 -6.14 4.13
CA LEU A 164 22.25 -5.32 5.35
C LEU A 164 21.64 -3.90 5.22
N ALA A 165 20.53 -3.81 4.49
CA ALA A 165 19.72 -2.60 4.36
C ALA A 165 20.49 -1.32 3.93
N PRO A 166 21.23 -1.34 2.81
CA PRO A 166 21.86 -0.13 2.30
C PRO A 166 20.79 0.88 1.88
N ILE A 167 21.09 2.18 1.97
CA ILE A 167 20.11 3.27 1.78
C ILE A 167 19.36 3.16 0.44
N VAL A 168 20.05 2.78 -0.64
CA VAL A 168 19.42 2.62 -1.97
C VAL A 168 18.34 1.53 -1.96
N MET A 169 18.59 0.41 -1.27
CA MET A 169 17.62 -0.66 -1.16
C MET A 169 16.42 -0.24 -0.30
N GLN A 170 16.66 0.51 0.80
CA GLN A 170 15.59 1.07 1.62
C GLN A 170 14.71 2.05 0.83
N LEU A 171 15.31 2.93 0.03
CA LEU A 171 14.59 3.87 -0.84
C LEU A 171 13.78 3.14 -1.91
N GLY A 172 14.35 2.10 -2.54
CA GLY A 172 13.64 1.25 -3.48
C GLY A 172 12.45 0.54 -2.84
N HIS A 173 12.63 0.01 -1.62
CA HIS A 173 11.56 -0.66 -0.88
C HIS A 173 10.43 0.31 -0.53
N LEU A 174 10.75 1.54 -0.14
CA LEU A 174 9.76 2.59 0.11
C LEU A 174 9.02 2.99 -1.17
N LEU A 175 9.74 3.17 -2.29
CA LEU A 175 9.14 3.49 -3.58
C LEU A 175 8.12 2.43 -4.01
N PHE A 176 8.45 1.15 -3.92
CA PHE A 176 7.52 0.07 -4.26
C PHE A 176 6.33 0.02 -3.30
N ALA A 177 6.52 0.31 -2.00
CA ALA A 177 5.41 0.45 -1.06
C ALA A 177 4.45 1.57 -1.48
N ASP A 178 4.98 2.72 -1.89
CA ASP A 178 4.17 3.83 -2.41
C ASP A 178 3.41 3.44 -3.67
N LEU A 179 4.05 2.74 -4.62
CA LEU A 179 3.39 2.26 -5.84
C LEU A 179 2.26 1.26 -5.55
N ILE A 180 2.45 0.35 -4.59
CA ILE A 180 1.39 -0.56 -4.13
C ILE A 180 0.22 0.23 -3.56
N TRP A 181 0.52 1.22 -2.71
CA TRP A 181 -0.48 2.08 -2.12
C TRP A 181 -1.28 2.85 -3.18
N LEU A 182 -0.61 3.43 -4.19
CA LEU A 182 -1.28 4.10 -5.29
C LEU A 182 -2.15 3.15 -6.12
N ALA A 183 -1.64 1.95 -6.44
CA ALA A 183 -2.41 0.94 -7.17
C ALA A 183 -3.64 0.49 -6.39
N PHE A 184 -3.52 0.35 -5.06
CA PHE A 184 -4.64 0.06 -4.17
C PHE A 184 -5.68 1.19 -4.19
N VAL A 185 -5.27 2.45 -4.04
CA VAL A 185 -6.16 3.62 -4.08
C VAL A 185 -6.91 3.70 -5.41
N LEU A 186 -6.21 3.49 -6.53
CA LEU A 186 -6.81 3.53 -7.87
C LEU A 186 -7.77 2.36 -8.10
N MET A 187 -7.45 1.16 -7.61
CA MET A 187 -8.36 0.02 -7.64
C MET A 187 -9.61 0.29 -6.79
N ALA A 188 -9.44 0.86 -5.60
CA ALA A 188 -10.56 1.22 -4.71
C ALA A 188 -11.46 2.27 -5.36
N ALA A 189 -10.87 3.32 -5.94
CA ALA A 189 -11.58 4.38 -6.64
C ALA A 189 -12.35 3.85 -7.85
N ALA A 190 -11.70 3.02 -8.68
CA ALA A 190 -12.35 2.33 -9.78
C ALA A 190 -13.50 1.45 -9.26
N ALA A 191 -13.30 0.67 -8.21
CA ALA A 191 -14.31 -0.23 -7.66
C ALA A 191 -15.60 0.48 -7.18
N ILE A 192 -15.54 1.78 -6.89
CA ILE A 192 -16.69 2.59 -6.41
C ILE A 192 -17.16 3.67 -7.41
N SER A 193 -16.54 3.74 -8.59
CA SER A 193 -16.95 4.63 -9.68
C SER A 193 -17.60 3.86 -10.83
N GLU A 194 -18.34 4.57 -11.66
CA GLU A 194 -18.67 4.16 -13.02
C GLU A 194 -17.76 4.90 -14.01
N ASP A 195 -17.21 4.13 -14.96
CA ASP A 195 -16.48 4.65 -16.12
C ASP A 195 -17.43 4.56 -17.32
N ASP A 196 -17.79 5.68 -17.95
CA ASP A 196 -18.66 5.76 -19.16
C ASP A 196 -18.00 5.15 -20.43
N HIS A 197 -16.82 4.54 -20.25
CA HIS A 197 -15.98 3.95 -21.28
C HIS A 197 -15.84 2.43 -21.15
N ASP A 198 -16.71 1.76 -20.38
CA ASP A 198 -16.78 0.30 -20.40
C ASP A 198 -17.48 -0.17 -21.70
N PRO A 199 -16.78 -0.82 -22.65
CA PRO A 199 -17.39 -1.27 -23.90
C PRO A 199 -18.48 -2.33 -23.66
N VAL A 200 -18.50 -2.95 -22.47
CA VAL A 200 -19.52 -3.92 -22.05
C VAL A 200 -20.89 -3.26 -21.83
N LEU A 201 -20.94 -1.99 -21.41
CA LEU A 201 -22.20 -1.24 -21.25
C LEU A 201 -22.71 -0.63 -22.56
N GLN A 202 -21.85 -0.52 -23.57
CA GLN A 202 -22.24 -0.04 -24.91
C GLN A 202 -22.81 -1.15 -25.80
N ALA A 203 -22.81 -2.41 -25.31
CA ALA A 203 -23.38 -3.56 -26.00
C ALA A 203 -24.87 -3.80 -25.68
N GLU A 204 -25.62 -2.75 -25.31
CA GLU A 204 -27.09 -2.84 -25.29
C GLU A 204 -27.60 -2.70 -26.73
N PRO A 205 -28.43 -3.64 -27.22
CA PRO A 205 -28.69 -3.75 -28.65
C PRO A 205 -29.60 -2.63 -29.14
N LEU A 206 -29.07 -1.85 -30.09
CA LEU A 206 -29.86 -1.11 -31.08
C LEU A 206 -30.68 -2.11 -31.94
N ALA A 207 -31.77 -2.66 -31.40
CA ALA A 207 -32.77 -3.39 -32.18
C ALA A 207 -34.09 -3.55 -31.42
N THR A 208 -35.06 -2.67 -31.69
CA THR A 208 -36.37 -3.03 -32.29
C THR A 208 -37.39 -1.92 -32.02
N SER A 209 -37.41 -0.90 -32.88
CA SER A 209 -38.66 -0.19 -33.18
C SER A 209 -38.60 0.41 -34.59
N SER A 210 -38.42 -0.44 -35.59
CA SER A 210 -38.82 -0.10 -36.96
C SER A 210 -40.21 -0.67 -37.21
N SER A 211 -41.18 0.23 -37.27
CA SER A 211 -42.28 0.24 -38.25
C SER A 211 -42.90 -1.11 -38.66
N SER A 212 -44.12 -1.35 -38.20
CA SER A 212 -45.12 -2.05 -39.00
C SER A 212 -46.32 -1.13 -39.14
N GLU A 213 -46.36 -0.37 -40.24
CA GLU A 213 -47.60 0.07 -40.86
C GLU A 213 -48.32 -1.17 -41.41
N ALA A 214 -49.55 -1.39 -40.96
CA ALA A 214 -50.65 -2.02 -41.69
C ALA A 214 -51.96 -1.77 -40.92
#